data_AF-A0A0K8QZS8-F1
#
_entry.id   AF-A0A0K8QZS8-F1
#
_cell.length_a   1.000
_cell.length_b   1.000
_cell.length_c   1.000
_cell.angle_alpha   90.00
_cell.angle_beta   90.00
_cell.angle_gamma   90.00
#
_symmetry.space_group_name_H-M   'P 1'
#
loop_
_entity.id
_entity.type
_entity.pdbx_description
1 polymer ?
#
loop_
_entity_poly.entity_id
_entity_poly.type
_entity_poly.pdbx_seq_one_letter_code
_entity_poly.pdbx_strand_id
1 'polypeptide(L)'
;MNILVAPNSMKGSLNAFDFADSIERGLRKVSPVFQVRKVPIADGGDDTGPVLIQALGARKLTVGVHDPLGREITAEMGITRKTAVIEMASASGLRLLDPSEYNPLEANTYGTGELIKRAYELNFDEIYLGVGGSATIDGGIGILAALGFRFYDGSDTELEPIPANLSSIRSLKHPDEKCGNATLVVLCDVNNLLLGDQGSVAVFGPQKGVTTDNAQILEKGLENWVSILEKESGISLRNQPGMGAAGGIAIGLVALLGARLEPGAEFIMNLQGMDAYLEWADWVITGEGKTDSQGFSRKAPFVLLEKARQKNVPVSAITGAYEPEATLVFDGVFSLPNKPMGLNESMRDASRLAETVASQLAAILLRSKDVLFETDRLYKSIIADIGRGGMEEAQRKINGIPENLSIHWVAKGLFYNKSQQWGDALNSYLKALELDPANGSARAGIDLVNSIICYSNRSMRDP
;
A
#
# COMPACT_ATOMS: atom_id res chain seq x y z
N MET A 1 -15.59 -9.53 -16.04
CA MET A 1 -15.35 -9.30 -14.61
C MET A 1 -14.23 -8.31 -14.54
N ASN A 2 -14.42 -7.22 -13.82
CA ASN A 2 -13.44 -6.15 -13.72
C ASN A 2 -12.49 -6.47 -12.56
N ILE A 3 -11.23 -6.72 -12.87
CA ILE A 3 -10.19 -7.03 -11.90
C ILE A 3 -9.21 -5.87 -11.85
N LEU A 4 -9.08 -5.25 -10.67
CA LEU A 4 -8.00 -4.33 -10.39
C LEU A 4 -6.80 -5.13 -9.89
N VAL A 5 -5.66 -5.00 -10.56
CA VAL A 5 -4.39 -5.61 -10.16
C VAL A 5 -3.49 -4.49 -9.66
N ALA A 6 -3.30 -4.43 -8.35
CA ALA A 6 -2.55 -3.36 -7.68
C ALA A 6 -1.57 -3.93 -6.64
N PRO A 7 -0.50 -4.61 -7.08
CA PRO A 7 0.51 -5.17 -6.20
C PRO A 7 1.57 -4.13 -5.80
N ASN A 8 2.23 -4.36 -4.68
CA ASN A 8 3.52 -3.75 -4.31
C ASN A 8 4.68 -4.63 -4.81
N SER A 9 5.91 -4.13 -4.75
CA SER A 9 7.11 -4.89 -5.10
C SER A 9 7.32 -6.09 -4.16
N MET A 10 7.88 -7.16 -4.71
CA MET A 10 8.44 -8.26 -3.94
C MET A 10 9.93 -8.01 -3.77
N LYS A 11 10.30 -7.45 -2.61
CA LYS A 11 11.67 -7.03 -2.30
C LYS A 11 12.73 -8.05 -2.74
N GLY A 12 13.66 -7.60 -3.60
CA GLY A 12 14.75 -8.41 -4.13
C GLY A 12 14.37 -9.45 -5.20
N SER A 13 13.12 -9.47 -5.66
CA SER A 13 12.61 -10.50 -6.58
C SER A 13 11.89 -9.92 -7.79
N LEU A 14 10.74 -9.27 -7.59
CA LEU A 14 9.85 -8.85 -8.67
C LEU A 14 9.37 -7.43 -8.39
N ASN A 15 9.60 -6.50 -9.33
CA ASN A 15 9.05 -5.15 -9.18
C ASN A 15 7.53 -5.16 -9.33
N ALA A 16 6.87 -4.10 -8.86
CA ALA A 16 5.42 -4.02 -8.82
C ALA A 16 4.76 -4.12 -10.22
N PHE A 17 5.46 -3.67 -11.28
CA PHE A 17 4.97 -3.70 -12.66
C PHE A 17 5.00 -5.10 -13.24
N ASP A 18 6.14 -5.78 -13.15
CA ASP A 18 6.31 -7.16 -13.61
C ASP A 18 5.41 -8.12 -12.82
N PHE A 19 5.15 -7.81 -11.54
CA PHE A 19 4.20 -8.55 -10.75
C PHE A 19 2.77 -8.38 -11.25
N ALA A 20 2.35 -7.14 -11.53
CA ALA A 20 1.03 -6.88 -12.11
C ALA A 20 0.86 -7.57 -13.48
N ASP A 21 1.91 -7.55 -14.31
CA ASP A 21 1.93 -8.24 -15.61
C ASP A 21 1.80 -9.76 -15.46
N SER A 22 2.47 -10.33 -14.46
CA SER A 22 2.41 -11.78 -14.17
C SER A 22 1.02 -12.22 -13.74
N ILE A 23 0.36 -11.42 -12.90
CA ILE A 23 -1.04 -11.66 -12.51
C ILE A 23 -1.95 -11.56 -13.74
N GLU A 24 -1.81 -10.52 -14.57
CA GLU A 24 -2.63 -10.37 -15.78
C GLU A 24 -2.47 -11.56 -16.73
N ARG A 25 -1.24 -12.03 -16.97
CA ARG A 25 -0.98 -13.22 -17.80
C ARG A 25 -1.71 -14.45 -17.25
N GLY A 26 -1.66 -14.67 -15.94
CA GLY A 26 -2.33 -15.80 -15.29
C GLY A 26 -3.85 -15.75 -15.43
N LEU A 27 -4.45 -14.57 -15.21
CA LEU A 27 -5.88 -14.36 -15.41
C LEU A 27 -6.31 -14.64 -16.86
N ARG A 28 -5.60 -14.06 -17.83
CA ARG A 28 -5.93 -14.16 -19.26
C ARG A 28 -5.70 -15.56 -19.84
N LYS A 29 -4.76 -16.32 -19.28
CA LYS A 29 -4.50 -17.71 -19.65
C LYS A 29 -5.71 -18.61 -19.39
N VAL A 30 -6.48 -18.32 -18.34
CA VAL A 30 -7.67 -19.08 -17.99
C VAL A 30 -8.89 -18.60 -18.78
N SER A 31 -9.09 -17.29 -18.91
CA SER A 31 -10.22 -16.76 -19.69
C SER A 31 -10.03 -15.32 -20.14
N PRO A 32 -10.46 -14.95 -21.37
CA PRO A 32 -10.42 -13.57 -21.85
C PRO A 32 -11.50 -12.67 -21.22
N VAL A 33 -12.43 -13.22 -20.43
CA VAL A 33 -13.56 -12.45 -19.83
C VAL A 33 -13.14 -11.52 -18.68
N PHE A 34 -11.90 -11.65 -18.20
CA PHE A 34 -11.32 -10.75 -17.22
C PHE A 34 -10.90 -9.45 -17.91
N GLN A 35 -11.54 -8.35 -17.52
CA GLN A 35 -11.08 -7.01 -17.84
C GLN A 35 -10.12 -6.61 -16.73
N VAL A 36 -8.85 -6.36 -17.08
CA VAL A 36 -7.79 -6.11 -16.10
C VAL A 36 -7.34 -4.66 -16.22
N ARG A 37 -7.30 -3.94 -15.10
CA ARG A 37 -6.56 -2.67 -14.97
C ARG A 37 -5.42 -2.88 -13.99
N LYS A 38 -4.22 -2.46 -14.37
CA LYS A 38 -3.01 -2.56 -13.56
C LYS A 38 -2.69 -1.20 -12.98
N VAL A 39 -2.60 -1.13 -11.66
CA VAL A 39 -2.21 0.08 -10.92
C VAL A 39 -1.21 -0.34 -9.85
N PRO A 40 0.08 -0.56 -10.20
CA PRO A 40 1.12 -0.86 -9.23
C PRO A 40 1.12 0.18 -8.09
N ILE A 41 1.26 -0.28 -6.85
CA ILE A 41 1.27 0.57 -5.65
C ILE A 41 2.65 0.50 -4.98
N ALA A 42 2.94 1.43 -4.08
CA ALA A 42 4.16 1.45 -3.27
C ALA A 42 3.89 2.15 -1.92
N ASP A 43 4.81 2.00 -0.96
CA ASP A 43 4.71 2.48 0.42
C ASP A 43 5.96 3.25 0.88
N GLY A 44 6.54 4.07 0.00
CA GLY A 44 7.76 4.82 0.30
C GLY A 44 9.04 3.96 0.30
N GLY A 45 8.89 2.63 0.21
CA GLY A 45 9.93 1.61 0.07
C GLY A 45 10.53 1.52 -1.34
N ASP A 46 11.13 0.35 -1.63
CA ASP A 46 11.71 0.03 -2.95
C ASP A 46 10.65 0.12 -4.06
N ASP A 47 11.04 0.62 -5.24
CA ASP A 47 10.19 0.86 -6.42
C ASP A 47 9.18 2.02 -6.28
N THR A 48 9.22 2.80 -5.19
CA THR A 48 8.37 3.98 -5.03
C THR A 48 8.62 5.01 -6.14
N GLY A 49 9.88 5.23 -6.53
CA GLY A 49 10.23 6.18 -7.59
C GLY A 49 9.58 5.82 -8.93
N PRO A 50 9.80 4.61 -9.47
CA PRO A 50 9.12 4.11 -10.66
C PRO A 50 7.59 4.22 -10.60
N VAL A 51 6.96 3.84 -9.48
CA VAL A 51 5.49 3.92 -9.30
C VAL A 51 4.99 5.37 -9.37
N LEU A 52 5.66 6.30 -8.70
CA LEU A 52 5.34 7.73 -8.76
C LEU A 52 5.55 8.32 -10.15
N ILE A 53 6.63 7.92 -10.83
CA ILE A 53 6.92 8.35 -12.20
C ILE A 53 5.76 7.96 -13.13
N GLN A 54 5.28 6.71 -13.03
CA GLN A 54 4.13 6.26 -13.81
C GLN A 54 2.86 7.02 -13.42
N ALA A 55 2.58 7.15 -12.11
CA ALA A 55 1.38 7.81 -11.61
C ALA A 55 1.27 9.27 -12.07
N LEU A 56 2.40 9.98 -12.14
CA LEU A 56 2.48 11.38 -12.55
C LEU A 56 2.64 11.57 -14.07
N GLY A 57 2.83 10.50 -14.85
CA GLY A 57 3.24 10.61 -16.25
C GLY A 57 4.57 11.37 -16.40
N ALA A 58 5.46 11.24 -15.42
CA ALA A 58 6.74 11.94 -15.39
C ALA A 58 7.71 11.35 -16.41
N ARG A 59 8.62 12.19 -16.92
CA ARG A 59 9.77 11.72 -17.71
C ARG A 59 10.96 11.50 -16.80
N LYS A 60 11.85 10.59 -17.19
CA LYS A 60 13.11 10.37 -16.48
C LYS A 60 14.12 11.45 -16.82
N LEU A 61 14.86 11.91 -15.81
CA LEU A 61 16.03 12.77 -15.92
C LEU A 61 17.21 12.09 -15.25
N THR A 62 18.32 12.02 -15.96
CA THR A 62 19.56 11.44 -15.48
C THR A 62 20.47 12.52 -14.89
N VAL A 63 21.06 12.25 -13.73
CA VAL A 63 21.90 13.20 -12.99
C VAL A 63 23.16 12.48 -12.50
N GLY A 64 24.33 13.09 -12.69
CA GLY A 64 25.57 12.62 -12.07
C GLY A 64 25.56 12.96 -10.59
N VAL A 65 25.81 11.97 -9.74
CA VAL A 65 25.77 12.09 -8.27
C VAL A 65 26.82 11.18 -7.64
N HIS A 66 26.98 11.26 -6.33
CA HIS A 66 27.83 10.36 -5.56
C HIS A 66 27.02 9.25 -4.88
N ASP A 67 27.58 8.05 -4.86
CA ASP A 67 27.03 6.91 -4.15
C ASP A 67 27.23 7.03 -2.62
N PRO A 68 26.74 6.08 -1.79
CA PRO A 68 26.90 6.18 -0.34
C PRO A 68 28.34 6.35 0.15
N LEU A 69 29.33 5.86 -0.60
CA LEU A 69 30.76 5.88 -0.26
C LEU A 69 31.54 6.95 -1.03
N GLY A 70 30.85 7.87 -1.71
CA GLY A 70 31.47 9.01 -2.40
C GLY A 70 32.00 8.70 -3.79
N ARG A 71 31.61 7.60 -4.42
CA ARG A 71 32.00 7.27 -5.80
C ARG A 71 31.04 7.92 -6.79
N GLU A 72 31.54 8.45 -7.90
CA GLU A 72 30.68 9.01 -8.96
C GLU A 72 29.83 7.91 -9.61
N ILE A 73 28.53 8.15 -9.64
CA ILE A 73 27.54 7.30 -10.30
C ILE A 73 26.53 8.17 -11.05
N THR A 74 25.62 7.49 -11.73
CA THR A 74 24.51 8.12 -12.43
C THR A 74 23.20 7.66 -11.80
N ALA A 75 22.38 8.60 -11.37
CA ALA A 75 21.06 8.35 -10.80
C ALA A 75 19.95 8.88 -11.71
N GLU A 76 18.76 8.31 -11.57
CA GLU A 76 17.55 8.75 -12.28
C GLU A 76 16.57 9.41 -11.30
N MET A 77 15.99 10.52 -11.71
CA MET A 77 14.85 11.15 -11.05
C MET A 77 13.68 11.32 -12.02
N GLY A 78 12.46 11.28 -11.51
CA GLY A 78 11.25 11.60 -12.27
C GLY A 78 11.02 13.10 -12.31
N ILE A 79 10.60 13.64 -13.44
CA ILE A 79 10.23 15.05 -13.54
C ILE A 79 8.93 15.24 -14.34
N THR A 80 8.06 16.11 -13.83
CA THR A 80 6.92 16.66 -14.57
C THR A 80 7.24 18.11 -14.94
N ARG A 81 6.22 18.93 -15.21
CA ARG A 81 6.38 20.38 -15.34
C ARG A 81 6.68 21.06 -14.00
N LYS A 82 6.20 20.50 -12.89
CA LYS A 82 6.16 21.16 -11.57
C LYS A 82 6.73 20.31 -10.43
N THR A 83 6.88 19.02 -10.65
CA THR A 83 7.21 18.06 -9.58
C THR A 83 8.44 17.26 -9.97
N ALA A 84 9.36 17.13 -9.03
CA ALA A 84 10.43 16.16 -9.07
C ALA A 84 10.10 14.94 -8.18
N VAL A 85 10.41 13.75 -8.65
CA VAL A 85 10.30 12.49 -7.90
C VAL A 85 11.71 11.95 -7.72
N ILE A 86 12.12 11.77 -6.47
CA ILE A 86 13.43 11.27 -6.09
C ILE A 86 13.23 10.00 -5.27
N GLU A 87 13.87 8.92 -5.68
CA GLU A 87 14.05 7.73 -4.85
C GLU A 87 15.45 7.78 -4.28
N MET A 88 15.58 7.91 -2.96
CA MET A 88 16.90 8.06 -2.35
C MET A 88 17.82 6.89 -2.67
N ALA A 89 17.27 5.68 -2.85
CA ALA A 89 18.03 4.47 -3.11
C ALA A 89 18.71 4.45 -4.49
N SER A 90 18.38 5.42 -5.36
CA SER A 90 19.09 5.64 -6.63
C SER A 90 20.47 6.28 -6.44
N ALA A 91 20.69 6.99 -5.34
CA ALA A 91 21.97 7.66 -5.04
C ALA A 91 22.59 7.19 -3.72
N SER A 92 21.79 6.80 -2.73
CA SER A 92 22.22 6.52 -1.37
C SER A 92 21.66 5.18 -0.84
N GLY A 93 21.39 4.22 -1.72
CA GLY A 93 20.75 2.94 -1.42
C GLY A 93 21.70 1.76 -1.21
N LEU A 94 21.26 0.74 -0.47
CA LEU A 94 22.02 -0.50 -0.23
C LEU A 94 22.36 -1.24 -1.53
N ARG A 95 21.48 -1.17 -2.53
CA ARG A 95 21.65 -1.82 -3.84
C ARG A 95 22.86 -1.32 -4.64
N LEU A 96 23.46 -0.20 -4.24
CA LEU A 96 24.64 0.39 -4.87
C LEU A 96 25.95 -0.17 -4.30
N LEU A 97 25.86 -0.93 -3.21
CA LEU A 97 27.01 -1.45 -2.48
C LEU A 97 27.00 -2.98 -2.51
N ASP A 98 28.18 -3.57 -2.63
CA ASP A 98 28.33 -4.98 -2.29
C ASP A 98 28.24 -5.15 -0.75
N PRO A 99 27.71 -6.27 -0.23
CA PRO A 99 27.60 -6.48 1.22
C PRO A 99 28.92 -6.35 2.00
N SER A 100 30.05 -6.62 1.34
CA SER A 100 31.40 -6.42 1.91
C SER A 100 31.81 -4.95 2.07
N GLU A 101 31.12 -4.04 1.38
CA GLU A 101 31.37 -2.60 1.40
C GLU A 101 30.50 -1.85 2.42
N TYR A 102 29.57 -2.55 3.08
CA TYR A 102 28.67 -1.93 4.06
C TYR A 102 29.48 -1.30 5.19
N ASN A 103 29.43 0.03 5.25
CA ASN A 103 30.12 0.82 6.25
C ASN A 103 29.19 1.92 6.77
N PRO A 104 28.41 1.66 7.84
CA PRO A 104 27.42 2.60 8.32
C PRO A 104 28.02 3.85 8.99
N LEU A 105 29.34 3.88 9.24
CA LEU A 105 30.04 5.05 9.78
C LEU A 105 30.45 6.04 8.69
N GLU A 106 30.57 5.59 7.44
CA GLU A 106 31.00 6.39 6.28
C GLU A 106 29.85 6.65 5.29
N ALA A 107 28.93 5.68 5.15
CA ALA A 107 27.84 5.75 4.20
C ALA A 107 26.93 6.96 4.45
N ASN A 108 26.87 7.88 3.48
CA ASN A 108 26.18 9.17 3.63
C ASN A 108 25.19 9.47 2.49
N THR A 109 24.35 10.49 2.71
CA THR A 109 23.23 10.83 1.82
C THR A 109 23.56 11.93 0.79
N TYR A 110 24.84 12.24 0.56
CA TYR A 110 25.26 13.38 -0.28
C TYR A 110 24.65 13.34 -1.68
N GLY A 111 24.69 12.19 -2.37
CA GLY A 111 24.10 12.06 -3.70
C GLY A 111 22.59 12.26 -3.76
N THR A 112 21.87 11.90 -2.70
CA THR A 112 20.43 12.24 -2.61
C THR A 112 20.25 13.76 -2.53
N GLY A 113 21.14 14.46 -1.83
CA GLY A 113 21.16 15.92 -1.78
C GLY A 113 21.49 16.56 -3.12
N GLU A 114 22.35 15.94 -3.93
CA GLU A 114 22.63 16.39 -5.30
C GLU A 114 21.38 16.30 -6.19
N LEU A 115 20.55 15.26 -6.04
CA LEU A 115 19.25 15.17 -6.73
C LEU A 115 18.28 16.27 -6.29
N ILE A 116 18.21 16.56 -4.98
CA ILE A 116 17.37 17.64 -4.44
C ILE A 116 17.86 19.00 -4.93
N LYS A 117 19.17 19.24 -4.90
CA LYS A 117 19.80 20.44 -5.45
C LYS A 117 19.46 20.62 -6.92
N ARG A 118 19.55 19.53 -7.70
CA ARG A 118 19.20 19.57 -9.12
C ARG A 118 17.73 19.92 -9.34
N ALA A 119 16.84 19.41 -8.50
CA ALA A 119 15.43 19.77 -8.55
C ALA A 119 15.19 21.26 -8.25
N TYR A 120 15.92 21.81 -7.28
CA TYR A 120 15.86 23.24 -6.96
C TYR A 120 16.39 24.14 -8.08
N GLU A 121 17.54 23.80 -8.69
CA GLU A 121 18.10 24.53 -9.83
C GLU A 121 17.14 24.58 -11.03
N LEU A 122 16.33 23.54 -11.19
CA LEU A 122 15.31 23.43 -12.24
C LEU A 122 13.98 24.10 -11.87
N ASN A 123 13.89 24.72 -10.69
CA ASN A 123 12.73 25.46 -10.20
C ASN A 123 11.43 24.63 -10.17
N PHE A 124 11.49 23.39 -9.67
CA PHE A 124 10.26 22.64 -9.39
C PHE A 124 9.51 23.24 -8.20
N ASP A 125 8.18 23.12 -8.21
CA ASP A 125 7.28 23.56 -7.15
C ASP A 125 7.29 22.57 -5.97
N GLU A 126 7.41 21.27 -6.27
CA GLU A 126 7.37 20.18 -5.30
C GLU A 126 8.42 19.10 -5.60
N ILE A 127 8.90 18.47 -4.53
CA ILE A 127 9.80 17.32 -4.58
C ILE A 127 9.19 16.20 -3.74
N TYR A 128 8.91 15.05 -4.34
CA TYR A 128 8.48 13.85 -3.64
C TYR A 128 9.70 12.93 -3.46
N LEU A 129 10.08 12.69 -2.20
CA LEU A 129 11.25 11.89 -1.82
C LEU A 129 10.80 10.57 -1.20
N GLY A 130 10.99 9.46 -1.92
CA GLY A 130 10.89 8.12 -1.36
C GLY A 130 12.17 7.74 -0.61
N VAL A 131 12.05 7.31 0.64
CA VAL A 131 13.20 7.07 1.53
C VAL A 131 13.52 5.58 1.78
N GLY A 132 12.87 4.67 1.07
CA GLY A 132 13.14 3.24 1.10
C GLY A 132 14.57 2.87 0.69
N GLY A 133 15.04 1.70 1.13
CA GLY A 133 16.25 1.06 0.60
C GLY A 133 17.59 1.73 0.95
N SER A 134 17.62 2.67 1.90
CA SER A 134 18.83 3.43 2.31
C SER A 134 20.01 2.56 2.75
N ALA A 135 21.24 2.94 2.40
CA ALA A 135 22.49 2.41 2.97
C ALA A 135 22.99 3.16 4.22
N THR A 136 22.37 4.28 4.55
CA THR A 136 22.96 5.33 5.38
C THR A 136 22.33 5.41 6.77
N ILE A 137 23.08 5.95 7.75
CA ILE A 137 22.61 6.33 9.09
C ILE A 137 23.25 7.66 9.49
N ASP A 138 23.11 8.66 8.62
CA ASP A 138 23.79 9.96 8.74
C ASP A 138 22.88 11.08 9.25
N GLY A 139 21.62 10.81 9.59
CA GLY A 139 20.68 11.85 10.03
C GLY A 139 20.39 12.92 8.95
N GLY A 140 20.67 12.63 7.68
CA GLY A 140 20.50 13.56 6.56
C GLY A 140 21.59 14.62 6.42
N ILE A 141 22.71 14.54 7.15
CA ILE A 141 23.79 15.54 7.03
C ILE A 141 24.43 15.56 5.64
N GLY A 142 24.48 14.43 4.95
CA GLY A 142 24.97 14.36 3.57
C GLY A 142 24.11 15.21 2.62
N ILE A 143 22.78 15.09 2.72
CA ILE A 143 21.86 15.95 1.94
C ILE A 143 22.09 17.42 2.23
N LEU A 144 22.16 17.78 3.51
CA LEU A 144 22.36 19.17 3.92
C LEU A 144 23.70 19.71 3.40
N ALA A 145 24.77 18.92 3.45
CA ALA A 145 26.07 19.30 2.90
C ALA A 145 26.00 19.55 1.38
N ALA A 146 25.30 18.72 0.62
CA ALA A 146 25.11 18.94 -0.83
C ALA A 146 24.33 20.23 -1.13
N LEU A 147 23.46 20.63 -0.20
CA LEU A 147 22.72 21.90 -0.21
C LEU A 147 23.52 23.07 0.39
N GLY A 148 24.81 22.90 0.68
CA GLY A 148 25.71 23.97 1.09
C GLY A 148 25.77 24.24 2.60
N PHE A 149 25.14 23.42 3.44
CA PHE A 149 25.37 23.48 4.88
C PHE A 149 26.77 22.99 5.24
N ARG A 150 27.36 23.58 6.28
CA ARG A 150 28.67 23.18 6.83
C ARG A 150 28.56 22.89 8.30
N PHE A 151 29.36 21.94 8.79
CA PHE A 151 29.30 21.45 10.17
C PHE A 151 30.65 21.67 10.85
N TYR A 152 30.64 22.10 12.11
CA TYR A 152 31.86 22.43 12.85
C TYR A 152 31.88 21.75 14.21
N ASP A 153 33.07 21.37 14.65
CA ASP A 153 33.32 20.81 15.98
C ASP A 153 33.46 21.90 17.06
N GLY A 154 33.84 21.49 18.28
CA GLY A 154 34.06 22.42 19.40
C GLY A 154 35.29 23.33 19.26
N SER A 155 36.15 23.06 18.28
CA SER A 155 37.36 23.84 17.97
C SER A 155 37.17 24.71 16.73
N ASP A 156 35.94 24.84 16.23
CA ASP A 156 35.59 25.55 14.99
C ASP A 156 36.26 24.95 13.74
N THR A 157 36.60 23.66 13.78
CA THR A 157 37.12 22.92 12.63
C THR A 157 35.97 22.31 11.85
N GLU A 158 35.96 22.51 10.53
CA GLU A 158 34.95 21.95 9.64
C GLU A 158 35.04 20.42 9.62
N LEU A 159 33.90 19.75 9.80
CA LEU A 159 33.77 18.30 9.84
C LEU A 159 33.27 17.78 8.49
N GLU A 160 33.80 16.63 8.09
CA GLU A 160 33.24 15.89 6.96
C GLU A 160 31.82 15.39 7.30
N PRO A 161 30.86 15.48 6.36
CA PRO A 161 29.44 15.16 6.60
C PRO A 161 29.17 13.65 6.55
N ILE A 162 29.84 12.89 7.43
CA ILE A 162 29.73 11.44 7.58
C ILE A 162 29.16 11.04 8.95
N PRO A 163 28.47 9.90 9.06
CA PRO A 163 27.88 9.43 10.32
C PRO A 163 28.84 9.41 11.51
N ALA A 164 30.11 9.03 11.29
CA ALA A 164 31.14 8.98 12.33
C ALA A 164 31.33 10.33 13.06
N ASN A 165 31.12 11.45 12.35
CA ASN A 165 31.34 12.79 12.87
C ASN A 165 30.12 13.39 13.56
N LEU A 166 28.94 12.76 13.49
CA LEU A 166 27.68 13.29 14.06
C LEU A 166 27.82 13.66 15.54
N SER A 167 28.55 12.87 16.34
CA SER A 167 28.74 13.11 17.77
C SER A 167 29.68 14.28 18.08
N SER A 168 30.49 14.70 17.10
CA SER A 168 31.45 15.79 17.21
C SER A 168 30.88 17.15 16.79
N ILE A 169 29.78 17.17 16.04
CA ILE A 169 29.13 18.41 15.59
C ILE A 169 28.74 19.25 16.81
N ARG A 170 29.08 20.54 16.81
CA ARG A 170 28.70 21.52 17.84
C ARG A 170 27.94 22.71 17.26
N SER A 171 28.19 23.04 16.00
CA SER A 171 27.47 24.08 15.29
C SER A 171 27.37 23.77 13.80
N LEU A 172 26.47 24.47 13.11
CA LEU A 172 26.29 24.40 11.66
C LEU A 172 26.20 25.81 11.08
N LYS A 173 26.68 25.97 9.85
CA LYS A 173 26.52 27.19 9.05
C LYS A 173 25.55 26.90 7.91
N HIS A 174 24.53 27.75 7.76
CA HIS A 174 23.60 27.73 6.63
C HIS A 174 24.29 28.26 5.35
N PRO A 175 23.85 27.83 4.16
CA PRO A 175 24.35 28.40 2.92
C PRO A 175 23.99 29.90 2.83
N ASP A 176 24.90 30.70 2.26
CA ASP A 176 24.69 32.16 2.13
C ASP A 176 23.50 32.49 1.21
N GLU A 177 23.22 31.61 0.23
CA GLU A 177 22.05 31.69 -0.65
C GLU A 177 21.20 30.42 -0.54
N LYS A 178 19.88 30.58 -0.48
CA LYS A 178 18.95 29.44 -0.44
C LYS A 178 18.97 28.69 -1.78
N CYS A 179 19.18 27.37 -1.74
CA CYS A 179 19.26 26.57 -2.97
C CYS A 179 17.95 26.52 -3.77
N GLY A 180 16.79 26.64 -3.12
CA GLY A 180 15.49 26.65 -3.80
C GLY A 180 14.30 26.77 -2.84
N ASN A 181 13.08 26.78 -3.40
CA ASN A 181 11.83 26.99 -2.67
C ASN A 181 10.79 25.87 -2.86
N ALA A 182 11.17 24.74 -3.46
CA ALA A 182 10.24 23.64 -3.68
C ALA A 182 9.75 23.06 -2.34
N THR A 183 8.48 22.67 -2.28
CA THR A 183 7.96 21.94 -1.12
C THR A 183 8.50 20.51 -1.14
N LEU A 184 9.21 20.12 -0.09
CA LEU A 184 9.76 18.77 0.05
C LEU A 184 8.79 17.88 0.82
N VAL A 185 8.31 16.82 0.17
CA VAL A 185 7.43 15.80 0.75
C VAL A 185 8.19 14.48 0.84
N VAL A 186 8.39 14.00 2.05
CA VAL A 186 9.11 12.76 2.35
C VAL A 186 8.08 11.65 2.60
N LEU A 187 8.11 10.62 1.78
CA LEU A 187 7.16 9.50 1.82
C LEU A 187 7.70 8.40 2.73
N CYS A 188 7.04 8.16 3.86
CA CYS A 188 7.52 7.27 4.91
C CYS A 188 6.38 6.48 5.56
N ASP A 189 6.42 5.14 5.46
CA ASP A 189 5.41 4.25 6.05
C ASP A 189 5.86 3.51 7.31
N VAL A 190 7.05 3.84 7.84
CA VAL A 190 7.51 3.33 9.14
C VAL A 190 7.26 4.34 10.25
N ASN A 191 6.93 3.86 11.45
CA ASN A 191 6.71 4.69 12.65
C ASN A 191 7.90 4.69 13.60
N ASN A 192 9.00 4.05 13.22
CA ASN A 192 10.22 3.99 14.01
C ASN A 192 10.67 5.39 14.45
N LEU A 193 11.04 5.49 15.72
CA LEU A 193 11.60 6.71 16.29
C LEU A 193 13.04 6.89 15.81
N LEU A 194 13.63 8.05 16.07
CA LEU A 194 15.04 8.25 15.72
C LEU A 194 15.97 7.33 16.54
N LEU A 195 15.73 7.28 17.85
CA LEU A 195 16.60 6.68 18.87
C LEU A 195 15.90 5.52 19.61
N GLY A 196 16.69 4.73 20.34
CA GLY A 196 16.26 3.66 21.23
C GLY A 196 15.98 2.33 20.54
N ASP A 197 15.32 1.41 21.24
CA ASP A 197 15.08 0.03 20.78
C ASP A 197 14.20 -0.05 19.53
N GLN A 198 13.38 0.97 19.29
CA GLN A 198 12.57 1.14 18.08
C GLN A 198 13.17 2.19 17.12
N GLY A 199 14.43 2.55 17.36
CA GLY A 199 15.21 3.57 16.68
C GLY A 199 15.80 3.11 15.34
N SER A 200 16.38 4.06 14.61
CA SER A 200 17.02 3.78 13.31
C SER A 200 18.15 2.76 13.42
N VAL A 201 19.04 2.93 14.41
CA VAL A 201 20.22 2.07 14.60
C VAL A 201 19.81 0.66 14.99
N ALA A 202 18.91 0.53 15.97
CA ALA A 202 18.47 -0.77 16.48
C ALA A 202 17.70 -1.58 15.43
N VAL A 203 16.75 -0.95 14.72
CA VAL A 203 15.83 -1.67 13.83
C VAL A 203 16.38 -1.83 12.42
N PHE A 204 16.98 -0.78 11.85
CA PHE A 204 17.43 -0.78 10.45
C PHE A 204 18.95 -0.88 10.30
N GLY A 205 19.71 -0.71 11.38
CA GLY A 205 21.17 -0.78 11.35
C GLY A 205 21.74 -2.15 10.96
N PRO A 206 21.25 -3.29 11.47
CA PRO A 206 21.87 -4.59 11.20
C PRO A 206 21.97 -4.92 9.70
N GLN A 207 20.95 -4.61 8.91
CA GLN A 207 20.97 -4.82 7.45
C GLN A 207 21.91 -3.86 6.69
N LYS A 208 22.44 -2.82 7.35
CA LYS A 208 23.38 -1.82 6.81
C LYS A 208 24.82 -2.03 7.31
N GLY A 209 25.09 -3.15 8.01
CA GLY A 209 26.41 -3.44 8.56
C GLY A 209 26.69 -2.84 9.94
N VAL A 210 25.65 -2.43 10.68
CA VAL A 210 25.82 -2.02 12.09
C VAL A 210 26.19 -3.24 12.94
N THR A 211 27.26 -3.11 13.69
CA THR A 211 27.75 -4.07 14.68
C THR A 211 27.48 -3.52 16.09
N THR A 212 27.61 -4.38 17.10
CA THR A 212 27.51 -3.94 18.50
C THR A 212 28.50 -2.82 18.84
N ASP A 213 29.68 -2.83 18.21
CA ASP A 213 30.74 -1.86 18.46
C ASP A 213 30.42 -0.47 17.87
N ASN A 214 29.89 -0.41 16.65
CA ASN A 214 29.59 0.87 16.00
C ASN A 214 28.17 1.40 16.30
N ALA A 215 27.26 0.56 16.79
CA ALA A 215 25.90 0.97 17.15
C ALA A 215 25.89 2.13 18.16
N GLN A 216 26.72 2.06 19.20
CA GLN A 216 26.79 3.11 20.22
C GLN A 216 27.30 4.44 19.68
N ILE A 217 28.20 4.40 18.69
CA ILE A 217 28.74 5.61 18.05
C ILE A 217 27.63 6.30 17.25
N LEU A 218 26.89 5.53 16.46
CA LEU A 218 25.78 6.02 15.64
C LEU A 218 24.63 6.56 16.51
N GLU A 219 24.27 5.84 17.57
CA GLU A 219 23.20 6.24 18.48
C GLU A 219 23.52 7.58 19.16
N LYS A 220 24.73 7.72 19.72
CA LYS A 220 25.21 8.98 20.31
C LYS A 220 25.33 10.09 19.27
N GLY A 221 25.72 9.75 18.05
CA GLY A 221 25.79 10.67 16.92
C GLY A 221 24.41 11.26 16.61
N LEU A 222 23.42 10.41 16.38
CA LEU A 222 22.04 10.84 16.12
C LEU A 222 21.44 11.59 17.31
N GLU A 223 21.75 11.20 18.54
CA GLU A 223 21.31 11.89 19.76
C GLU A 223 21.86 13.32 19.84
N ASN A 224 23.16 13.50 19.57
CA ASN A 224 23.76 14.83 19.50
C ASN A 224 23.13 15.64 18.36
N TRP A 225 23.00 15.04 17.18
CA TRP A 225 22.52 15.70 16.00
C TRP A 225 21.07 16.20 16.13
N VAL A 226 20.16 15.35 16.62
CA VAL A 226 18.78 15.79 16.87
C VAL A 226 18.71 16.90 17.92
N SER A 227 19.56 16.87 18.95
CA SER A 227 19.59 17.93 19.97
C SER A 227 20.00 19.28 19.37
N ILE A 228 20.92 19.29 18.39
CA ILE A 228 21.31 20.50 17.66
C ILE A 228 20.17 20.99 16.79
N LEU A 229 19.52 20.10 16.04
CA LEU A 229 18.40 20.45 15.17
C LEU A 229 17.18 20.98 15.94
N GLU A 230 16.84 20.37 17.08
CA GLU A 230 15.74 20.82 17.95
C GLU A 230 16.03 22.23 18.49
N LYS A 231 17.30 22.53 18.83
CA LYS A 231 17.74 23.86 19.27
C LYS A 231 17.68 24.89 18.14
N GLU A 232 18.12 24.52 16.94
CA GLU A 232 18.18 25.42 15.77
C GLU A 232 16.79 25.76 15.23
N SER A 233 15.91 24.76 15.13
CA SER A 233 14.59 24.89 14.52
C SER A 233 13.47 25.23 15.51
N GLY A 234 13.64 24.91 16.80
CA GLY A 234 12.58 24.96 17.81
C GLY A 234 11.51 23.87 17.66
N ILE A 235 11.70 22.90 16.76
CA ILE A 235 10.78 21.78 16.53
C ILE A 235 11.25 20.59 17.35
N SER A 236 10.37 19.94 18.12
CA SER A 236 10.72 18.68 18.80
C SER A 236 10.63 17.51 17.83
N LEU A 237 11.74 16.78 17.61
CA LEU A 237 11.89 15.79 16.54
C LEU A 237 12.15 14.38 17.08
N ARG A 238 12.88 14.25 18.18
CA ARG A 238 13.40 12.97 18.70
C ARG A 238 12.35 11.87 18.86
N ASN A 239 11.17 12.25 19.30
CA ASN A 239 10.07 11.36 19.63
C ASN A 239 8.96 11.34 18.56
N GLN A 240 9.16 11.99 17.41
CA GLN A 240 8.17 11.97 16.34
C GLN A 240 8.24 10.62 15.58
N PRO A 241 7.10 9.94 15.38
CA PRO A 241 7.05 8.73 14.55
C PRO A 241 7.56 8.98 13.13
N GLY A 242 8.34 8.04 12.61
CA GLY A 242 8.91 8.10 11.25
C GLY A 242 10.26 8.81 11.17
N MET A 243 10.71 9.46 12.23
CA MET A 243 12.03 10.10 12.25
C MET A 243 13.20 9.12 12.23
N GLY A 244 12.97 7.83 12.50
CA GLY A 244 13.97 6.77 12.31
C GLY A 244 14.10 6.26 10.89
N ALA A 245 13.21 6.65 9.98
CA ALA A 245 13.24 6.17 8.62
C ALA A 245 14.56 6.53 7.93
N ALA A 246 15.08 5.57 7.16
CA ALA A 246 16.23 5.79 6.28
C ALA A 246 17.47 6.39 6.96
N GLY A 247 17.76 6.00 8.20
CA GLY A 247 18.94 6.53 8.88
C GLY A 247 18.75 7.88 9.56
N GLY A 248 17.50 8.30 9.76
CA GLY A 248 17.19 9.63 10.27
C GLY A 248 17.21 10.71 9.20
N ILE A 249 17.02 10.37 7.93
CA ILE A 249 17.12 11.36 6.84
C ILE A 249 16.14 12.54 7.02
N ALA A 250 14.96 12.25 7.58
CA ALA A 250 13.88 13.22 7.71
C ALA A 250 14.17 14.33 8.73
N ILE A 251 14.95 14.07 9.79
CA ILE A 251 15.12 15.05 10.88
C ILE A 251 15.74 16.36 10.38
N GLY A 252 16.80 16.29 9.57
CA GLY A 252 17.43 17.46 8.98
C GLY A 252 16.53 18.19 7.98
N LEU A 253 15.79 17.43 7.17
CA LEU A 253 14.89 17.97 6.15
C LEU A 253 13.70 18.71 6.78
N VAL A 254 13.11 18.16 7.84
CA VAL A 254 12.01 18.79 8.58
C VAL A 254 12.52 20.01 9.34
N ALA A 255 13.62 19.88 10.08
CA ALA A 255 14.16 20.95 10.92
C ALA A 255 14.60 22.18 10.13
N LEU A 256 15.30 21.98 9.01
CA LEU A 256 16.01 23.06 8.30
C LEU A 256 15.39 23.42 6.95
N LEU A 257 14.69 22.49 6.29
CA LEU A 257 14.09 22.72 4.97
C LEU A 257 12.56 22.79 5.01
N GLY A 258 11.94 22.58 6.17
CA GLY A 258 10.48 22.59 6.32
C GLY A 258 9.78 21.47 5.56
N ALA A 259 10.46 20.33 5.39
CA ALA A 259 9.89 19.16 4.73
C ALA A 259 8.68 18.62 5.50
N ARG A 260 7.76 17.97 4.77
CA ARG A 260 6.60 17.27 5.34
C ARG A 260 6.82 15.78 5.27
N LEU A 261 6.41 15.07 6.32
CA LEU A 261 6.35 13.61 6.31
C LEU A 261 4.92 13.19 5.96
N GLU A 262 4.77 12.36 4.94
CA GLU A 262 3.47 11.82 4.52
C GLU A 262 3.52 10.28 4.47
N PRO A 263 2.43 9.58 4.84
CA PRO A 263 2.31 8.14 4.61
C PRO A 263 2.39 7.83 3.12
N GLY A 264 3.38 7.04 2.71
CA GLY A 264 3.71 6.82 1.31
C GLY A 264 2.59 6.14 0.54
N ALA A 265 2.06 5.04 1.09
CA ALA A 265 0.99 4.26 0.48
C ALA A 265 -0.27 5.08 0.22
N GLU A 266 -0.72 5.84 1.23
CA GLU A 266 -1.91 6.67 1.11
C GLU A 266 -1.69 7.81 0.10
N PHE A 267 -0.55 8.49 0.19
CA PHE A 267 -0.17 9.57 -0.72
C PHE A 267 -0.18 9.10 -2.18
N ILE A 268 0.48 7.97 -2.46
CA ILE A 268 0.60 7.42 -3.82
C ILE A 268 -0.76 6.99 -4.37
N MET A 269 -1.58 6.30 -3.58
CA MET A 269 -2.92 5.88 -4.04
C MET A 269 -3.84 7.06 -4.32
N ASN A 270 -3.76 8.12 -3.51
CA ASN A 270 -4.52 9.34 -3.74
C ASN A 270 -4.06 10.02 -5.04
N LEU A 271 -2.76 10.08 -5.28
CA LEU A 271 -2.18 10.64 -6.50
C LEU A 271 -2.58 9.84 -7.76
N GLN A 272 -2.69 8.52 -7.63
CA GLN A 272 -3.14 7.62 -8.71
C GLN A 272 -4.65 7.71 -8.98
N GLY A 273 -5.44 8.34 -8.10
CA GLY A 273 -6.90 8.31 -8.19
C GLY A 273 -7.48 6.91 -7.93
N MET A 274 -6.94 6.19 -6.94
CA MET A 274 -7.29 4.80 -6.63
C MET A 274 -8.80 4.58 -6.45
N ASP A 275 -9.51 5.56 -5.89
CA ASP A 275 -10.97 5.46 -5.66
C ASP A 275 -11.76 5.16 -6.94
N ALA A 276 -11.39 5.78 -8.07
CA ALA A 276 -12.05 5.54 -9.36
C ALA A 276 -11.77 4.14 -9.91
N TYR A 277 -10.60 3.56 -9.59
CA TYR A 277 -10.30 2.17 -9.93
C TYR A 277 -11.08 1.19 -9.07
N LEU A 278 -11.22 1.47 -7.78
CA LEU A 278 -12.02 0.67 -6.86
C LEU A 278 -13.51 0.70 -7.23
N GLU A 279 -14.06 1.86 -7.61
CA GLU A 279 -15.45 1.97 -8.09
C GLU A 279 -15.72 1.17 -9.37
N TRP A 280 -14.69 0.96 -10.19
CA TRP A 280 -14.79 0.17 -11.42
C TRP A 280 -14.64 -1.34 -11.17
N ALA A 281 -13.99 -1.76 -10.09
CA ALA A 281 -13.56 -3.14 -9.86
C ALA A 281 -14.67 -4.02 -9.25
N ASP A 282 -14.80 -5.25 -9.77
CA ASP A 282 -15.57 -6.33 -9.12
C ASP A 282 -14.72 -7.06 -8.06
N TRP A 283 -13.39 -7.03 -8.22
CA TRP A 283 -12.41 -7.71 -7.37
C TRP A 283 -11.05 -7.02 -7.46
N VAL A 284 -10.29 -7.02 -6.36
CA VAL A 284 -8.92 -6.52 -6.30
C VAL A 284 -7.95 -7.67 -6.06
N ILE A 285 -6.85 -7.70 -6.80
CA ILE A 285 -5.70 -8.57 -6.53
C ILE A 285 -4.50 -7.67 -6.20
N THR A 286 -3.95 -7.85 -5.01
CA THR A 286 -2.74 -7.16 -4.54
C THR A 286 -1.71 -8.19 -4.08
N GLY A 287 -0.59 -7.73 -3.52
CA GLY A 287 0.47 -8.60 -3.07
C GLY A 287 1.73 -7.85 -2.67
N GLU A 288 2.59 -8.53 -1.93
CA GLU A 288 3.96 -8.11 -1.60
C GLU A 288 4.83 -9.36 -1.35
N GLY A 289 6.11 -9.17 -1.02
CA GLY A 289 7.01 -10.29 -0.76
C GLY A 289 6.63 -11.12 0.47
N LYS A 290 6.34 -10.46 1.60
CA LYS A 290 5.86 -11.10 2.82
C LYS A 290 4.71 -10.28 3.42
N THR A 291 3.57 -10.92 3.61
CA THR A 291 2.40 -10.32 4.29
C THR A 291 2.46 -10.68 5.77
N ASP A 292 3.07 -9.81 6.57
CA ASP A 292 3.24 -9.96 8.02
C ASP A 292 2.18 -9.19 8.82
N SER A 293 1.88 -9.67 10.02
CA SER A 293 0.90 -9.08 10.93
C SER A 293 1.40 -7.88 11.70
N GLN A 294 2.71 -7.78 11.86
CA GLN A 294 3.38 -6.62 12.46
C GLN A 294 3.60 -5.55 11.38
N GLY A 295 2.67 -4.58 11.29
CA GLY A 295 2.77 -3.46 10.34
C GLY A 295 1.58 -3.31 9.40
N PHE A 296 0.52 -4.09 9.61
CA PHE A 296 -0.68 -4.09 8.77
C PHE A 296 -1.19 -2.68 8.40
N SER A 297 -1.21 -1.69 9.29
CA SER A 297 -1.96 -0.44 9.01
C SER A 297 -1.33 0.53 7.99
N ARG A 298 -0.09 0.35 7.52
CA ARG A 298 0.57 1.35 6.63
C ARG A 298 1.23 0.80 5.38
N LYS A 299 1.34 -0.52 5.25
CA LYS A 299 1.84 -1.14 4.03
C LYS A 299 0.85 -1.01 2.88
N ALA A 300 1.36 -0.88 1.67
CA ALA A 300 0.52 -0.61 0.50
C ALA A 300 -0.64 -1.62 0.30
N PRO A 301 -0.45 -2.95 0.41
CA PRO A 301 -1.56 -3.90 0.23
C PRO A 301 -2.71 -3.72 1.24
N PHE A 302 -2.40 -3.26 2.46
CA PHE A 302 -3.40 -3.07 3.51
C PHE A 302 -4.12 -1.74 3.42
N VAL A 303 -3.40 -0.66 3.07
CA VAL A 303 -4.05 0.63 2.78
C VAL A 303 -5.03 0.46 1.61
N LEU A 304 -4.67 -0.35 0.61
CA LEU A 304 -5.57 -0.72 -0.48
C LEU A 304 -6.75 -1.57 0.01
N LEU A 305 -6.52 -2.55 0.90
CA LEU A 305 -7.57 -3.37 1.50
C LEU A 305 -8.60 -2.50 2.25
N GLU A 306 -8.15 -1.54 3.06
CA GLU A 306 -9.02 -0.63 3.80
C GLU A 306 -9.86 0.24 2.86
N LYS A 307 -9.25 0.83 1.83
CA LYS A 307 -9.97 1.61 0.81
C LYS A 307 -10.97 0.76 0.03
N ALA A 308 -10.61 -0.48 -0.35
CA ALA A 308 -11.49 -1.40 -1.07
C ALA A 308 -12.70 -1.82 -0.24
N ARG A 309 -12.51 -2.08 1.07
CA ARG A 309 -13.59 -2.39 2.01
C ARG A 309 -14.61 -1.27 2.13
N GLN A 310 -14.17 -0.01 2.14
CA GLN A 310 -15.09 1.14 2.14
C GLN A 310 -15.98 1.18 0.90
N LYS A 311 -15.55 0.56 -0.20
CA LYS A 311 -16.29 0.42 -1.46
C LYS A 311 -16.98 -0.95 -1.62
N ASN A 312 -16.91 -1.82 -0.60
CA ASN A 312 -17.40 -3.21 -0.62
C ASN A 312 -16.80 -4.05 -1.77
N VAL A 313 -15.54 -3.80 -2.14
CA VAL A 313 -14.83 -4.58 -3.16
C VAL A 313 -13.96 -5.63 -2.48
N PRO A 314 -14.13 -6.92 -2.80
CA PRO A 314 -13.32 -8.00 -2.22
C PRO A 314 -11.86 -7.93 -2.72
N VAL A 315 -10.93 -8.31 -1.85
CA VAL A 315 -9.48 -8.22 -2.07
C VAL A 315 -8.80 -9.55 -1.79
N SER A 316 -8.06 -10.05 -2.79
CA SER A 316 -7.12 -11.16 -2.60
C SER A 316 -5.66 -10.68 -2.60
N ALA A 317 -4.84 -11.30 -1.76
CA ALA A 317 -3.40 -11.11 -1.73
C ALA A 317 -2.68 -12.32 -2.35
N ILE A 318 -1.79 -12.08 -3.31
CA ILE A 318 -0.81 -13.04 -3.80
C ILE A 318 0.54 -12.64 -3.23
N THR A 319 1.22 -13.53 -2.51
CA THR A 319 2.38 -13.16 -1.69
C THR A 319 3.45 -14.24 -1.69
N GLY A 320 4.71 -13.86 -1.47
CA GLY A 320 5.81 -14.83 -1.35
C GLY A 320 5.69 -15.67 -0.07
N ALA A 321 5.21 -15.06 1.01
CA ALA A 321 4.90 -15.71 2.28
C ALA A 321 3.87 -14.88 3.07
N TYR A 322 3.08 -15.51 3.94
CA TYR A 322 2.14 -14.79 4.80
C TYR A 322 2.08 -15.38 6.21
N GLU A 323 1.72 -14.52 7.16
CA GLU A 323 1.33 -14.94 8.51
C GLU A 323 -0.17 -15.29 8.54
N PRO A 324 -0.59 -16.31 9.32
CA PRO A 324 -1.98 -16.79 9.31
C PRO A 324 -3.03 -15.69 9.49
N GLU A 325 -2.74 -14.65 10.25
CA GLU A 325 -3.59 -13.50 10.51
C GLU A 325 -4.00 -12.76 9.24
N ALA A 326 -3.17 -12.78 8.18
CA ALA A 326 -3.51 -12.19 6.89
C ALA A 326 -4.77 -12.83 6.28
N THR A 327 -5.01 -14.12 6.54
CA THR A 327 -6.20 -14.85 6.06
C THR A 327 -7.49 -14.43 6.74
N LEU A 328 -7.40 -13.69 7.86
CA LEU A 328 -8.56 -13.15 8.58
C LEU A 328 -9.01 -11.79 8.02
N VAL A 329 -8.18 -11.14 7.20
CA VAL A 329 -8.43 -9.77 6.73
C VAL A 329 -8.61 -9.69 5.21
N PHE A 330 -7.88 -10.46 4.41
CA PHE A 330 -8.15 -10.56 2.98
C PHE A 330 -9.22 -11.60 2.68
N ASP A 331 -9.98 -11.42 1.60
CA ASP A 331 -10.97 -12.39 1.11
C ASP A 331 -10.31 -13.66 0.53
N GLY A 332 -9.01 -13.59 0.26
CA GLY A 332 -8.17 -14.75 -0.05
C GLY A 332 -6.69 -14.42 0.00
N VAL A 333 -5.87 -15.30 0.56
CA VAL A 333 -4.42 -15.15 0.59
C VAL A 333 -3.78 -16.37 -0.05
N PHE A 334 -2.91 -16.13 -1.03
CA PHE A 334 -2.29 -17.19 -1.83
C PHE A 334 -0.77 -17.04 -1.82
N SER A 335 -0.08 -18.11 -1.45
CA SER A 335 1.38 -18.16 -1.46
C SER A 335 1.91 -18.52 -2.85
N LEU A 336 3.03 -17.92 -3.26
CA LEU A 336 3.69 -18.23 -4.55
C LEU A 336 4.23 -19.67 -4.65
N PRO A 337 4.96 -20.22 -3.67
CA PRO A 337 5.55 -21.55 -3.79
C PRO A 337 4.49 -22.63 -3.94
N ASN A 338 4.58 -23.41 -5.02
CA ASN A 338 3.67 -24.52 -5.32
C ASN A 338 4.26 -25.91 -4.98
N LYS A 339 5.48 -25.93 -4.46
CA LYS A 339 6.23 -27.11 -3.99
C LYS A 339 7.25 -26.65 -2.94
N PRO A 340 7.82 -27.55 -2.13
CA PRO A 340 9.04 -27.22 -1.38
C PRO A 340 10.13 -26.70 -2.32
N MET A 341 10.66 -25.51 -2.04
CA MET A 341 11.69 -24.84 -2.85
C MET A 341 12.53 -23.90 -1.98
N GLY A 342 13.76 -23.62 -2.43
CA GLY A 342 14.64 -22.67 -1.74
C GLY A 342 14.20 -21.22 -1.96
N LEU A 343 14.54 -20.32 -1.02
CA LEU A 343 14.20 -18.89 -1.12
C LEU A 343 14.68 -18.26 -2.45
N ASN A 344 15.94 -18.50 -2.82
CA ASN A 344 16.51 -17.97 -4.06
C ASN A 344 15.81 -18.54 -5.31
N GLU A 345 15.39 -19.81 -5.28
CA GLU A 345 14.60 -20.41 -6.38
C GLU A 345 13.23 -19.73 -6.47
N SER A 346 12.57 -19.51 -5.34
CA SER A 346 11.27 -18.83 -5.28
C SER A 346 11.36 -17.38 -5.77
N MET A 347 12.38 -16.64 -5.34
CA MET A 347 12.58 -15.24 -5.74
C MET A 347 12.91 -15.11 -7.23
N ARG A 348 13.74 -16.01 -7.77
CA ARG A 348 14.07 -16.03 -9.20
C ARG A 348 12.86 -16.40 -10.06
N ASP A 349 12.05 -17.36 -9.61
CA ASP A 349 10.92 -17.89 -10.36
C ASP A 349 9.59 -17.16 -10.06
N ALA A 350 9.62 -16.08 -9.26
CA ALA A 350 8.43 -15.41 -8.72
C ALA A 350 7.41 -15.00 -9.79
N SER A 351 7.87 -14.48 -10.93
CA SER A 351 6.99 -14.13 -12.07
C SER A 351 6.17 -15.31 -12.58
N ARG A 352 6.80 -16.47 -12.77
CA ARG A 352 6.14 -17.71 -13.22
C ARG A 352 5.21 -18.28 -12.14
N LEU A 353 5.62 -18.20 -10.88
CA LEU A 353 4.80 -18.62 -9.75
C LEU A 353 3.56 -17.74 -9.60
N ALA A 354 3.70 -16.42 -9.71
CA ALA A 354 2.61 -15.46 -9.66
C ALA A 354 1.60 -15.70 -10.78
N GLU A 355 2.05 -15.96 -12.01
CA GLU A 355 1.18 -16.35 -13.12
C GLU A 355 0.39 -17.63 -12.81
N THR A 356 1.05 -18.62 -12.19
CA THR A 356 0.42 -19.90 -11.81
C THR A 356 -0.67 -19.70 -10.76
N VAL A 357 -0.38 -18.94 -9.70
CA VAL A 357 -1.35 -18.63 -8.64
C VAL A 357 -2.52 -17.80 -9.17
N ALA A 358 -2.24 -16.79 -9.99
CA ALA A 358 -3.28 -15.98 -10.63
C ALA A 358 -4.20 -16.83 -11.52
N SER A 359 -3.66 -17.85 -12.21
CA SER A 359 -4.47 -18.81 -12.97
C SER A 359 -5.39 -19.64 -12.05
N GLN A 360 -4.91 -20.07 -10.89
CA GLN A 360 -5.74 -20.80 -9.92
C GLN A 360 -6.88 -19.93 -9.39
N LEU A 361 -6.57 -18.69 -9.00
CA LEU A 361 -7.57 -17.73 -8.56
C LEU A 361 -8.59 -17.42 -9.66
N ALA A 362 -8.15 -17.24 -10.91
CA ALA A 362 -9.03 -17.05 -12.06
C ALA A 362 -10.04 -18.20 -12.21
N ALA A 363 -9.59 -19.45 -12.09
CA ALA A 363 -10.46 -20.61 -12.18
C ALA A 363 -11.53 -20.63 -11.08
N ILE A 364 -11.17 -20.24 -9.85
CA ILE A 364 -12.11 -20.10 -8.72
C ILE A 364 -13.14 -19.00 -9.02
N LEU A 365 -12.69 -17.82 -9.48
CA LEU A 365 -13.57 -16.69 -9.78
C LEU A 365 -14.56 -16.97 -10.93
N LEU A 366 -14.18 -17.77 -11.93
CA LEU A 366 -15.11 -18.20 -12.97
C LEU A 366 -16.20 -19.12 -12.41
N ARG A 367 -15.83 -20.04 -11.52
CA ARG A 367 -16.79 -20.94 -10.88
C ARG A 367 -17.70 -20.20 -9.91
N SER A 368 -17.21 -19.19 -9.20
CA SER A 368 -18.07 -18.36 -8.34
C SER A 368 -19.08 -17.54 -9.16
N LYS A 369 -18.70 -17.10 -10.36
CA LYS A 369 -19.65 -16.50 -11.32
C LYS A 369 -20.65 -17.49 -11.86
N ASP A 370 -20.25 -18.72 -12.18
CA ASP A 370 -21.18 -19.77 -12.58
C ASP A 370 -22.17 -20.07 -11.45
N VAL A 371 -21.70 -20.16 -10.19
CA VAL A 371 -22.55 -20.32 -9.01
C VAL A 371 -23.51 -19.14 -8.87
N LEU A 372 -23.04 -17.89 -8.94
CA LEU A 372 -23.90 -16.70 -8.89
C LEU A 372 -24.91 -16.67 -10.05
N PHE A 373 -24.49 -17.07 -11.25
CA PHE A 373 -25.37 -17.15 -12.43
C PHE A 373 -26.39 -18.28 -12.33
N GLU A 374 -26.01 -19.43 -11.76
CA GLU A 374 -26.92 -20.52 -11.43
C GLU A 374 -27.87 -20.13 -10.30
N THR A 375 -27.41 -19.37 -9.31
CA THR A 375 -28.25 -18.84 -8.22
C THR A 375 -29.27 -17.84 -8.77
N ASP A 376 -28.85 -16.95 -9.68
CA ASP A 376 -29.74 -16.00 -10.37
C ASP A 376 -30.70 -16.70 -11.34
N ARG A 377 -30.25 -17.73 -12.08
CA ARG A 377 -31.14 -18.57 -12.90
C ARG A 377 -32.16 -19.32 -12.06
N LEU A 378 -31.74 -19.90 -10.93
CA LEU A 378 -32.61 -20.60 -10.00
C LEU A 378 -33.64 -19.64 -9.41
N TYR A 379 -33.21 -18.46 -8.97
CA TYR A 379 -34.09 -17.42 -8.43
C TYR A 379 -35.10 -16.91 -9.47
N LYS A 380 -34.65 -16.62 -10.70
CA LYS A 380 -35.55 -16.25 -11.81
C LYS A 380 -36.53 -17.37 -12.16
N SER A 381 -36.09 -18.63 -12.12
CA SER A 381 -36.97 -19.78 -12.30
C SER A 381 -38.02 -19.88 -11.19
N ILE A 382 -37.65 -19.65 -9.93
CA ILE A 382 -38.59 -19.64 -8.80
C ILE A 382 -39.64 -18.55 -8.99
N ILE A 383 -39.22 -17.33 -9.33
CA ILE A 383 -40.13 -16.22 -9.61
C ILE A 383 -41.09 -16.58 -10.76
N ALA A 384 -40.58 -17.18 -11.84
CA ALA A 384 -41.40 -17.59 -12.98
C ALA A 384 -42.41 -18.68 -12.61
N ASP A 385 -42.06 -19.61 -11.74
CA ASP A 385 -42.98 -20.66 -11.27
C ASP A 385 -44.06 -20.08 -10.35
N ILE A 386 -43.69 -19.21 -9.40
CA ILE A 386 -44.64 -18.46 -8.55
C ILE A 386 -45.59 -17.62 -9.43
N GLY A 387 -45.06 -16.93 -10.43
CA GLY A 387 -45.83 -16.09 -11.36
C GLY A 387 -46.87 -16.87 -12.16
N ARG A 388 -46.53 -18.09 -12.58
CA ARG A 388 -47.41 -19.00 -13.34
C ARG A 388 -48.33 -19.86 -12.46
N GLY A 389 -48.26 -19.72 -11.14
CA GLY A 389 -49.06 -20.52 -10.19
C GLY A 389 -48.51 -21.92 -9.90
N GLY A 390 -47.28 -22.22 -10.34
CA GLY A 390 -46.57 -23.49 -10.08
C GLY A 390 -45.99 -23.56 -8.66
N MET A 391 -46.85 -23.50 -7.65
CA MET A 391 -46.43 -23.35 -6.24
C MET A 391 -45.64 -24.55 -5.70
N GLU A 392 -45.99 -25.79 -6.08
CA GLU A 392 -45.24 -26.98 -5.64
C GLU A 392 -43.80 -27.00 -6.17
N GLU A 393 -43.60 -26.61 -7.43
CA GLU A 393 -42.27 -26.55 -8.05
C GLU A 393 -41.43 -25.43 -7.45
N ALA A 394 -42.04 -24.26 -7.23
CA ALA A 394 -41.38 -23.15 -6.54
C ALA A 394 -40.96 -23.55 -5.12
N GLN A 395 -41.84 -24.19 -4.35
CA GLN A 395 -41.53 -24.66 -2.99
C GLN A 395 -40.39 -25.67 -2.97
N ARG A 396 -40.38 -26.62 -3.92
CA ARG A 396 -39.29 -27.61 -4.04
C ARG A 396 -37.95 -26.94 -4.30
N LYS A 397 -37.91 -25.96 -5.20
CA LYS A 397 -36.71 -25.19 -5.54
C LYS A 397 -36.25 -24.33 -4.36
N ILE A 398 -37.16 -23.68 -3.64
CA ILE A 398 -36.86 -22.90 -2.43
C ILE A 398 -36.24 -23.79 -1.35
N ASN A 399 -36.80 -24.99 -1.11
CA ASN A 399 -36.27 -25.94 -0.14
C ASN A 399 -34.86 -26.48 -0.50
N GLY A 400 -34.48 -26.41 -1.78
CA GLY A 400 -33.14 -26.75 -2.23
C GLY A 400 -32.09 -25.66 -1.97
N ILE A 401 -32.50 -24.46 -1.58
CA ILE A 401 -31.58 -23.36 -1.25
C ILE A 401 -31.24 -23.43 0.26
N PRO A 402 -29.95 -23.42 0.65
CA PRO A 402 -29.55 -23.37 2.05
C PRO A 402 -30.14 -22.17 2.82
N GLU A 403 -30.64 -22.41 4.04
CA GLU A 403 -31.29 -21.38 4.87
C GLU A 403 -30.34 -20.29 5.38
N ASN A 404 -29.02 -20.47 5.29
CA ASN A 404 -28.04 -19.45 5.66
C ASN A 404 -27.81 -18.40 4.56
N LEU A 405 -28.47 -18.52 3.40
CA LEU A 405 -28.38 -17.56 2.31
C LEU A 405 -29.61 -16.63 2.32
N SER A 406 -29.39 -15.31 2.19
CA SER A 406 -30.47 -14.31 2.16
C SER A 406 -31.50 -14.60 1.06
N ILE A 407 -31.06 -15.11 -0.10
CA ILE A 407 -31.93 -15.43 -1.24
C ILE A 407 -32.97 -16.53 -0.96
N HIS A 408 -32.68 -17.49 -0.06
CA HIS A 408 -33.67 -18.47 0.40
C HIS A 408 -34.89 -17.75 0.96
N TRP A 409 -34.64 -16.79 1.85
CA TRP A 409 -35.66 -16.07 2.59
C TRP A 409 -36.39 -15.04 1.73
N VAL A 410 -35.71 -14.40 0.77
CA VAL A 410 -36.38 -13.55 -0.23
C VAL A 410 -37.35 -14.38 -1.09
N ALA A 411 -36.92 -15.53 -1.59
CA ALA A 411 -37.75 -16.41 -2.40
C ALA A 411 -38.95 -16.97 -1.62
N LYS A 412 -38.74 -17.33 -0.35
CA LYS A 412 -39.79 -17.77 0.57
C LYS A 412 -40.79 -16.65 0.88
N GLY A 413 -40.32 -15.41 1.05
CA GLY A 413 -41.17 -14.24 1.19
C GLY A 413 -42.09 -14.01 -0.02
N LEU A 414 -41.54 -14.13 -1.24
CA LEU A 414 -42.33 -14.04 -2.47
C LEU A 414 -43.38 -15.14 -2.58
N PHE A 415 -43.01 -16.36 -2.21
CA PHE A 415 -43.91 -17.53 -2.21
C PHE A 415 -45.09 -17.33 -1.25
N TYR A 416 -44.82 -16.90 -0.01
CA TYR A 416 -45.86 -16.64 0.97
C TYR A 416 -46.73 -15.44 0.60
N ASN A 417 -46.13 -14.38 0.05
CA ASN A 417 -46.88 -13.22 -0.42
C ASN A 417 -47.87 -13.61 -1.54
N LYS A 418 -47.43 -14.43 -2.51
CA LYS A 418 -48.31 -14.96 -3.55
C LYS A 418 -49.44 -15.85 -2.99
N SER A 419 -49.14 -16.59 -1.93
CA SER A 419 -50.09 -17.43 -1.19
C SER A 419 -50.99 -16.65 -0.22
N GLN A 420 -50.89 -15.30 -0.19
CA GLN A 420 -51.59 -14.42 0.73
C GLN A 420 -51.30 -14.70 2.23
N GLN A 421 -50.17 -15.34 2.53
CA GLN A 421 -49.67 -15.57 3.89
C GLN A 421 -48.75 -14.41 4.29
N TRP A 422 -49.33 -13.23 4.48
CA TRP A 422 -48.57 -11.98 4.59
C TRP A 422 -47.67 -11.92 5.83
N GLY A 423 -48.05 -12.54 6.95
CA GLY A 423 -47.22 -12.61 8.16
C GLY A 423 -45.95 -13.43 7.93
N ASP A 424 -46.07 -14.60 7.31
CA ASP A 424 -44.93 -15.45 6.96
C ASP A 424 -44.05 -14.82 5.88
N ALA A 425 -44.66 -14.08 4.95
CA ALA A 425 -43.94 -13.30 3.95
C ALA A 425 -43.06 -12.22 4.62
N LEU A 426 -43.63 -11.45 5.55
CA LEU A 426 -42.93 -10.40 6.28
C LEU A 426 -41.77 -10.97 7.11
N ASN A 427 -42.02 -12.03 7.88
CA ASN A 427 -40.99 -12.71 8.67
C ASN A 427 -39.84 -13.22 7.78
N SER A 428 -40.17 -13.75 6.60
CA SER A 428 -39.17 -14.23 5.66
C SER A 428 -38.32 -13.07 5.12
N TYR A 429 -38.91 -11.94 4.74
CA TYR A 429 -38.12 -10.79 4.28
C TYR A 429 -37.27 -10.17 5.40
N LEU A 430 -37.76 -10.14 6.64
CA LEU A 430 -36.96 -9.67 7.79
C LEU A 430 -35.74 -10.57 8.02
N LYS A 431 -35.92 -11.89 7.98
CA LYS A 431 -34.82 -12.84 8.09
C LYS A 431 -33.82 -12.73 6.93
N ALA A 432 -34.28 -12.37 5.73
CA ALA A 432 -33.38 -12.04 4.62
C ALA A 432 -32.50 -10.82 4.93
N LEU A 433 -33.04 -9.78 5.59
CA LEU A 433 -32.29 -8.59 5.99
C LEU A 433 -31.38 -8.80 7.20
N GLU A 434 -31.66 -9.77 8.07
CA GLU A 434 -30.73 -10.20 9.12
C GLU A 434 -29.45 -10.79 8.53
N LEU A 435 -29.58 -11.55 7.43
CA LEU A 435 -28.45 -12.19 6.73
C LEU A 435 -27.72 -11.24 5.77
N ASP A 436 -28.46 -10.33 5.13
CA ASP A 436 -27.94 -9.34 4.18
C ASP A 436 -28.70 -8.02 4.35
N PRO A 437 -28.21 -7.12 5.23
CA PRO A 437 -28.86 -5.84 5.49
C PRO A 437 -29.03 -4.97 4.24
N ALA A 438 -28.20 -5.15 3.21
CA ALA A 438 -28.25 -4.37 1.98
C ALA A 438 -29.26 -4.92 0.94
N ASN A 439 -29.97 -6.01 1.25
CA ASN A 439 -30.82 -6.69 0.28
C ASN A 439 -32.04 -5.85 -0.17
N GLY A 440 -31.94 -5.24 -1.35
CA GLY A 440 -32.99 -4.37 -1.89
C GLY A 440 -34.32 -5.11 -2.19
N SER A 441 -34.26 -6.39 -2.56
CA SER A 441 -35.47 -7.18 -2.86
C SER A 441 -36.29 -7.47 -1.61
N ALA A 442 -35.62 -7.76 -0.49
CA ALA A 442 -36.27 -7.95 0.80
C ALA A 442 -36.96 -6.67 1.29
N ARG A 443 -36.29 -5.51 1.20
CA ARG A 443 -36.87 -4.20 1.56
C ARG A 443 -38.13 -3.90 0.74
N ALA A 444 -38.04 -4.03 -0.58
CA ALA A 444 -39.19 -3.83 -1.46
C ALA A 444 -40.35 -4.81 -1.15
N GLY A 445 -40.03 -6.06 -0.80
CA GLY A 445 -41.01 -7.05 -0.35
C GLY A 445 -41.73 -6.64 0.94
N ILE A 446 -41.00 -6.14 1.93
CA ILE A 446 -41.56 -5.62 3.19
C ILE A 446 -42.51 -4.46 2.91
N ASP A 447 -42.08 -3.47 2.13
CA ASP A 447 -42.89 -2.29 1.81
C ASP A 447 -44.19 -2.67 1.11
N LEU A 448 -44.12 -3.61 0.16
CA LEU A 448 -45.28 -4.14 -0.55
C LEU A 448 -46.26 -4.84 0.41
N VAL A 449 -45.75 -5.77 1.24
CA VAL A 449 -46.59 -6.53 2.18
C VAL A 449 -47.24 -5.61 3.21
N ASN A 450 -46.49 -4.65 3.75
CA ASN A 450 -47.02 -3.66 4.69
C ASN A 450 -48.13 -2.81 4.06
N SER A 451 -47.94 -2.37 2.81
CA SER A 451 -48.98 -1.64 2.06
C SER A 451 -50.26 -2.45 1.91
N ILE A 452 -50.14 -3.74 1.56
CA ILE A 452 -51.28 -4.67 1.42
C ILE A 452 -52.00 -4.84 2.77
N ILE A 453 -51.26 -5.11 3.86
CA ILE A 453 -51.84 -5.28 5.20
C ILE A 453 -52.57 -4.00 5.65
N CYS A 454 -51.97 -2.83 5.42
CA CYS A 454 -52.59 -1.54 5.75
C CYS A 454 -53.89 -1.30 4.96
N TYR A 455 -53.92 -1.67 3.68
CA TYR A 455 -55.10 -1.50 2.83
C TYR A 455 -56.23 -2.46 3.23
N SER A 456 -55.92 -3.73 3.47
CA SER A 456 -56.88 -4.74 3.95
C SER A 456 -57.51 -4.35 5.28
N ASN A 457 -56.72 -3.82 6.22
CA ASN A 457 -57.21 -3.34 7.51
C ASN A 457 -58.05 -2.05 7.43
N ARG A 458 -57.86 -1.22 6.40
CA ARG A 458 -58.73 -0.06 6.14
C ARG A 458 -60.07 -0.48 5.53
N SER A 459 -60.07 -1.44 4.61
CA SER A 459 -61.31 -1.95 3.98
C SER A 459 -62.25 -2.67 4.95
N MET A 460 -61.73 -3.21 6.07
CA MET A 460 -62.54 -3.80 7.14
C MET A 460 -63.08 -2.80 8.18
N ARG A 461 -62.68 -1.51 8.09
CA ARG A 461 -63.08 -0.47 9.05
C ARG A 461 -64.06 0.57 8.50
N ASP A 462 -64.40 0.53 7.21
CA ASP A 462 -65.50 1.30 6.62
C ASP A 462 -66.63 0.33 6.21
N PRO A 463 -67.75 0.29 6.96
CA PRO A 463 -68.96 -0.45 6.58
C PRO A 463 -69.65 0.07 5.31
#